data_AF-A0A9D5X970-F1
#
_entry.id   AF-A0A9D5X970-F1
#
_cell.length_a   1.000
_cell.length_b   1.000
_cell.length_c   1.000
_cell.angle_alpha   90.00
_cell.angle_beta   90.00
_cell.angle_gamma   90.00
#
_symmetry.space_group_name_H-M   'P 1'
#
loop_
_entity.id
_entity.type
_entity.pdbx_description
1 polymer ?
#
loop_
_entity_poly.entity_id
_entity_poly.type
_entity_poly.pdbx_seq_one_letter_code
_entity_poly.pdbx_strand_id
1 'polypeptide(L)'
;MLDIRRVLASAPKKHTEETLNSLTTVWGEALDASNVLPEHPRPRMQRDNYVMLNGVWDYAIVPVDGGVDVETLARQAIPSRWDGQIVVPFSPEAPLSGVGRTVQPSELLWYKRKIELSKLADDQRLILHFEAVDWMCACFVNGKLAGTHTGGYLPFSFEITN
;
A
#
# COMPACT_ATOMS: atom_id res chain seq x y z
N MET A 1 -42.74 -30.43 -26.35
CA MET A 1 -43.12 -29.03 -26.59
C MET A 1 -42.76 -28.25 -25.35
N LEU A 2 -41.89 -27.24 -25.44
CA LEU A 2 -41.43 -26.47 -24.27
C LEU A 2 -42.61 -25.66 -23.71
N ASP A 3 -42.90 -25.79 -22.41
CA ASP A 3 -43.97 -25.02 -21.77
C ASP A 3 -43.51 -23.57 -21.55
N ILE A 4 -43.87 -22.71 -22.52
CA ILE A 4 -43.52 -21.30 -22.55
C ILE A 4 -43.98 -20.57 -21.28
N ARG A 5 -45.09 -20.99 -20.64
CA ARG A 5 -45.57 -20.36 -19.40
C ARG A 5 -44.61 -20.58 -18.25
N ARG A 6 -44.01 -21.77 -18.16
CA ARG A 6 -43.03 -22.12 -17.13
C ARG A 6 -41.71 -21.37 -17.32
N VAL A 7 -41.30 -21.15 -18.58
CA VAL A 7 -40.10 -20.37 -18.92
C VAL A 7 -40.27 -18.88 -18.61
N LEU A 8 -41.45 -18.32 -18.88
CA LEU A 8 -41.74 -16.93 -18.53
C LEU A 8 -41.87 -16.74 -17.01
N ALA A 9 -42.40 -17.73 -16.28
CA ALA A 9 -42.48 -17.71 -14.83
C ALA A 9 -41.12 -17.93 -14.13
N SER A 10 -40.11 -18.46 -14.82
CA SER A 10 -38.76 -18.64 -14.29
C SER A 10 -37.82 -17.47 -14.62
N ALA A 11 -38.35 -16.32 -15.03
CA ALA A 11 -37.53 -15.13 -15.24
C ALA A 11 -36.76 -14.81 -13.94
N PRO A 12 -35.43 -14.66 -13.99
CA PRO A 12 -34.64 -14.37 -12.80
C PRO A 12 -35.16 -13.09 -12.16
N LYS A 13 -35.47 -13.17 -10.87
CA LYS A 13 -35.94 -12.03 -10.09
C LYS A 13 -34.87 -10.94 -10.20
N LYS A 14 -35.27 -9.73 -10.61
CA LYS A 14 -34.34 -8.59 -10.63
C LYS A 14 -33.78 -8.43 -9.22
N HIS A 15 -32.46 -8.39 -9.10
CA HIS A 15 -31.81 -8.16 -7.82
C HIS A 15 -32.28 -6.81 -7.30
N THR A 16 -32.85 -6.78 -6.11
CA THR A 16 -33.11 -5.51 -5.41
C THR A 16 -31.75 -4.94 -5.05
N GLU A 17 -31.51 -3.65 -5.32
CA GLU A 17 -30.32 -2.99 -4.79
C GLU A 17 -30.47 -2.90 -3.27
N GLU A 18 -29.66 -3.66 -2.55
CA GLU A 18 -29.57 -3.62 -1.10
C GLU A 18 -28.38 -2.75 -0.69
N THR A 19 -28.54 -1.98 0.37
CA THR A 19 -27.40 -1.26 0.97
C THR A 19 -26.44 -2.26 1.58
N LEU A 20 -25.24 -2.37 1.00
CA LEU A 20 -24.20 -3.25 1.53
C LEU A 20 -23.67 -2.69 2.85
N ASN A 21 -23.78 -3.48 3.92
CA ASN A 21 -23.13 -3.16 5.19
C ASN A 21 -21.68 -3.62 5.14
N SER A 22 -20.77 -2.77 5.59
CA SER A 22 -19.37 -3.16 5.78
C SER A 22 -19.30 -4.20 6.90
N LEU A 23 -18.74 -5.37 6.61
CA LEU A 23 -18.48 -6.40 7.59
C LEU A 23 -17.06 -6.23 8.10
N THR A 24 -16.91 -6.03 9.40
CA THR A 24 -15.61 -5.99 10.07
C THR A 24 -15.58 -7.03 11.17
N THR A 25 -14.37 -7.47 11.51
CA THR A 25 -14.15 -8.31 12.68
C THR A 25 -13.90 -7.41 13.88
N VAL A 26 -14.04 -7.96 15.10
CA VAL A 26 -13.68 -7.24 16.34
C VAL A 26 -12.25 -6.69 16.32
N TRP A 27 -11.34 -7.35 15.60
CA TRP A 27 -9.95 -6.88 15.42
C TRP A 27 -9.85 -5.71 14.43
N GLY A 28 -10.65 -5.73 13.37
CA GLY A 28 -10.73 -4.62 12.42
C GLY A 28 -11.36 -3.37 13.05
N GLU A 29 -12.38 -3.54 13.90
CA GLU A 29 -13.01 -2.46 14.67
C GLU A 29 -12.04 -1.85 15.69
N ALA A 30 -11.20 -2.68 16.32
CA ALA A 30 -10.23 -2.27 17.33
C ALA A 30 -8.86 -1.87 16.76
N LEU A 31 -8.72 -1.72 15.44
CA LEU A 31 -7.45 -1.39 14.81
C LEU A 31 -6.90 -0.05 15.29
N ASP A 32 -5.70 -0.07 15.86
CA ASP A 32 -4.92 1.15 16.11
C ASP A 32 -4.05 1.47 14.88
N ALA A 33 -4.47 2.47 14.10
CA ALA A 33 -3.77 2.92 12.90
C ALA A 33 -2.34 3.43 13.17
N SER A 34 -1.99 3.74 14.42
CA SER A 34 -0.64 4.17 14.80
C SER A 34 0.29 3.00 15.16
N ASN A 35 -0.27 1.81 15.39
CA ASN A 35 0.44 0.64 15.90
C ASN A 35 0.02 -0.65 15.19
N VAL A 36 0.03 -0.62 13.85
CA VAL A 36 -0.41 -1.75 13.01
C VAL A 36 0.72 -2.77 12.83
N LEU A 37 0.45 -4.02 13.20
CA LEU A 37 1.40 -5.15 13.09
C LEU A 37 2.80 -4.77 13.61
N PRO A 38 2.94 -4.42 14.90
CA PRO A 38 4.18 -3.87 15.45
C PRO A 38 5.28 -4.90 15.64
N GLU A 39 4.98 -6.20 15.50
CA GLU A 39 5.94 -7.25 15.71
C GLU A 39 7.07 -7.23 14.66
N HIS A 40 8.29 -7.56 15.08
CA HIS A 40 9.40 -7.68 14.15
C HIS A 40 9.10 -8.78 13.11
N PRO A 41 9.20 -8.52 11.79
CA PRO A 41 8.81 -9.46 10.73
C PRO A 41 9.52 -10.82 10.83
N ARG A 42 10.72 -10.83 11.42
CA ARG A 42 11.50 -12.04 11.71
C ARG A 42 11.75 -12.16 13.21
N PRO A 43 10.81 -12.70 14.01
CA PRO A 43 10.94 -12.69 15.47
C PRO A 43 12.23 -13.34 15.99
N ARG A 44 12.70 -14.40 15.31
CA ARG A 44 13.96 -15.09 15.66
C ARG A 44 15.23 -14.32 15.31
N MET A 45 15.12 -13.25 14.53
CA MET A 45 16.24 -12.39 14.09
C MET A 45 16.01 -10.93 14.52
N GLN A 46 15.25 -10.73 15.60
CA GLN A 46 14.98 -9.41 16.13
C GLN A 46 16.29 -8.71 16.51
N ARG A 47 16.34 -7.41 16.21
CA ARG A 47 17.42 -6.51 16.60
C ARG A 47 16.85 -5.35 17.39
N ASP A 48 17.64 -4.83 18.31
CA ASP A 48 17.23 -3.71 19.16
C ASP A 48 17.19 -2.38 18.39
N ASN A 49 17.99 -2.25 17.32
CA ASN A 49 18.06 -1.07 16.46
C ASN A 49 17.11 -1.16 15.25
N TYR A 50 15.85 -1.50 15.51
CA TYR A 50 14.80 -1.63 14.51
C TYR A 50 13.66 -0.65 14.79
N VAL A 51 13.12 -0.04 13.74
CA VAL A 51 11.93 0.83 13.82
C VAL A 51 10.90 0.34 12.81
N MET A 52 9.72 -0.01 13.30
CA MET A 52 8.57 -0.35 12.45
C MET A 52 8.05 0.92 11.76
N LEU A 53 7.86 0.87 10.45
CA LEU A 53 7.32 1.97 9.66
C LEU A 53 5.86 1.76 9.24
N ASN A 54 5.19 0.72 9.73
CA ASN A 54 3.74 0.58 9.59
C ASN A 54 2.99 1.74 10.27
N GLY A 55 1.72 1.88 9.92
CA GLY A 55 0.83 2.93 10.40
C GLY A 55 0.54 3.99 9.34
N VAL A 56 0.33 5.23 9.75
CA VAL A 56 -0.19 6.29 8.87
C VAL A 56 0.91 6.90 8.00
N TRP A 57 0.64 6.97 6.69
CA TRP A 57 1.47 7.63 5.67
C TRP A 57 0.61 8.63 4.89
N ASP A 58 1.21 9.68 4.34
CA ASP A 58 0.55 10.50 3.32
C ASP A 58 0.54 9.72 2.01
N TYR A 59 -0.54 9.83 1.23
CA TYR A 59 -0.61 9.21 -0.10
C TYR A 59 -1.13 10.17 -1.17
N ALA A 60 -0.80 9.86 -2.42
CA ALA A 60 -1.38 10.51 -3.59
C ALA A 60 -1.56 9.46 -4.69
N ILE A 61 -2.69 9.49 -5.39
CA ILE A 61 -2.90 8.67 -6.59
C ILE A 61 -2.91 9.60 -7.79
N VAL A 62 -1.89 9.46 -8.63
CA VAL A 62 -1.66 10.36 -9.76
C VAL A 62 -1.84 9.62 -11.08
N PRO A 63 -2.42 10.24 -12.10
CA PRO A 63 -2.44 9.67 -13.44
C PRO A 63 -1.02 9.54 -13.98
N VAL A 64 -0.78 8.51 -14.79
CA VAL A 64 0.46 8.33 -15.54
C VAL A 64 0.15 8.15 -17.02
N ASP A 65 0.90 8.85 -17.85
CA ASP A 65 0.78 8.77 -19.29
C ASP A 65 1.62 7.63 -19.84
N GLY A 66 1.00 6.76 -20.64
CA GLY A 66 1.69 5.64 -21.30
C GLY A 66 1.95 4.45 -20.40
N GLY A 67 2.78 3.53 -20.88
CA GLY A 67 3.17 2.35 -20.11
C GLY A 67 4.17 2.71 -19.01
N VAL A 68 3.97 2.15 -17.82
CA VAL A 68 4.92 2.25 -16.70
C VAL A 68 5.88 1.07 -16.74
N ASP A 69 7.16 1.39 -16.76
CA ASP A 69 8.29 0.49 -16.53
C ASP A 69 9.18 1.03 -15.41
N VAL A 70 10.23 0.29 -15.06
CA VAL A 70 11.08 0.63 -13.91
C VAL A 70 11.78 1.98 -14.12
N GLU A 71 12.17 2.29 -15.35
CA GLU A 71 12.90 3.51 -15.63
C GLU A 71 11.98 4.75 -15.64
N THR A 72 10.80 4.62 -16.21
CA THR A 72 9.78 5.68 -16.21
C THR A 72 9.27 5.94 -14.79
N LEU A 73 9.09 4.90 -13.97
CA LEU A 73 8.74 5.03 -12.56
C LEU A 73 9.81 5.79 -11.77
N ALA A 74 11.09 5.47 -11.99
CA ALA A 74 12.22 6.12 -11.33
C ALA A 74 12.40 7.61 -11.71
N ARG A 75 11.78 8.05 -12.81
CA ARG A 75 11.82 9.43 -13.31
C ARG A 75 10.55 10.25 -12.98
N GLN A 76 9.56 9.65 -12.32
CA GLN A 76 8.33 10.36 -11.97
C GLN A 76 8.60 11.51 -11.00
N ALA A 77 7.93 12.63 -11.24
CA ALA A 77 8.01 13.78 -10.35
C ALA A 77 7.26 13.49 -9.05
N ILE A 78 7.90 13.77 -7.91
CA ILE A 78 7.26 13.65 -6.60
C ILE A 78 6.07 14.63 -6.54
N PRO A 79 4.85 14.17 -6.16
CA PRO A 79 3.68 15.03 -6.08
C PRO A 79 3.87 16.19 -5.11
N SER A 80 3.45 17.38 -5.52
CA SER A 80 3.39 18.57 -4.66
C SER A 80 2.18 18.58 -3.73
N ARG A 81 1.12 17.84 -4.09
CA ARG A 81 -0.12 17.68 -3.34
C ARG A 81 -0.33 16.21 -2.97
N TRP A 82 -0.81 15.99 -1.75
CA TRP A 82 -1.19 14.69 -1.21
C TRP A 82 -2.70 14.63 -1.06
N ASP A 83 -3.30 13.49 -1.38
CA ASP A 83 -4.76 13.30 -1.40
C ASP A 83 -5.32 13.05 0.00
N GLY A 84 -4.50 12.47 0.88
CA GLY A 84 -4.87 12.20 2.25
C GLY A 84 -3.87 11.28 2.93
N GLN A 85 -4.38 10.49 3.87
CA GLN A 85 -3.60 9.54 4.64
C GLN A 85 -4.05 8.10 4.38
N ILE A 86 -3.10 7.18 4.39
CA ILE A 86 -3.30 5.74 4.23
C ILE A 86 -2.64 4.98 5.38
N VAL A 87 -3.30 3.93 5.86
CA VAL A 87 -2.76 3.04 6.89
C VAL A 87 -2.03 1.87 6.23
N VAL A 88 -0.70 1.88 6.32
CA VAL A 88 0.18 0.80 5.86
C VAL A 88 0.18 -0.32 6.92
N PRO A 89 0.03 -1.61 6.53
CA PRO A 89 0.29 -2.16 5.19
C PRO A 89 -0.95 -2.54 4.37
N PHE A 90 -2.10 -1.89 4.60
CA PHE A 90 -3.31 -2.23 3.84
C PHE A 90 -3.31 -1.62 2.43
N SER A 91 -3.79 -2.38 1.44
CA SER A 91 -4.02 -1.88 0.08
C SER A 91 -5.02 -0.71 0.09
N PRO A 92 -4.92 0.27 -0.84
CA PRO A 92 -5.75 1.48 -0.83
C PRO A 92 -7.27 1.22 -1.00
N GLU A 93 -7.66 0.10 -1.61
CA GLU A 93 -9.05 -0.31 -1.73
C GLU A 93 -9.59 -0.97 -0.45
N ALA A 94 -8.72 -1.44 0.44
CA ALA A 94 -9.14 -2.11 1.65
C ALA A 94 -9.75 -1.11 2.64
N PRO A 95 -10.90 -1.41 3.28
CA PRO A 95 -11.53 -0.51 4.24
C PRO A 95 -10.59 -0.05 5.37
N LEU A 96 -9.73 -0.96 5.86
CA LEU A 96 -8.79 -0.67 6.95
C LEU A 96 -7.65 0.28 6.56
N SER A 97 -7.43 0.53 5.27
CA SER A 97 -6.47 1.53 4.79
C SER A 97 -6.95 2.96 5.04
N GLY A 98 -8.26 3.16 5.18
CA GLY A 98 -8.90 4.48 5.23
C GLY A 98 -9.10 5.16 3.88
N VAL A 99 -8.61 4.59 2.77
CA VAL A 99 -8.64 5.21 1.44
C VAL A 99 -9.89 4.81 0.64
N GLY A 100 -10.21 3.51 0.60
CA GLY A 100 -11.41 3.01 -0.09
C GLY A 100 -11.43 3.25 -1.59
N ARG A 101 -10.26 3.31 -2.24
CA ARG A 101 -10.13 3.61 -3.67
C ARG A 101 -9.19 2.63 -4.36
N THR A 102 -9.69 1.98 -5.41
CA THR A 102 -8.89 1.13 -6.29
C THR A 102 -8.04 1.98 -7.23
N VAL A 103 -6.73 1.74 -7.22
CA VAL A 103 -5.77 2.34 -8.17
C VAL A 103 -6.02 1.75 -9.56
N GLN A 104 -6.16 2.61 -10.57
CA GLN A 104 -6.40 2.18 -11.94
C GLN A 104 -5.07 1.87 -12.68
N PRO A 105 -5.10 1.10 -13.78
CA PRO A 105 -3.88 0.77 -14.55
C PRO A 105 -3.13 1.99 -15.11
N SER A 106 -3.80 3.13 -15.27
CA SER A 106 -3.23 4.40 -15.72
C SER A 106 -2.88 5.33 -14.56
N GLU A 107 -2.65 4.79 -13.37
CA GLU A 107 -2.36 5.56 -12.15
C GLU A 107 -1.16 5.00 -11.38
N LEU A 108 -0.54 5.85 -10.59
CA LEU A 108 0.51 5.52 -9.64
C LEU A 108 0.10 5.91 -8.23
N LEU A 109 0.38 5.04 -7.27
CA LEU A 109 0.22 5.31 -5.86
C LEU A 109 1.55 5.73 -5.23
N TRP A 110 1.59 6.97 -4.76
CA TRP A 110 2.69 7.51 -3.98
C TRP A 110 2.41 7.34 -2.50
N TYR A 111 3.46 6.98 -1.76
CA TYR A 111 3.48 6.98 -0.30
C TYR A 111 4.56 7.94 0.19
N LYS A 112 4.28 8.70 1.25
CA LYS A 112 5.26 9.55 1.92
C LYS A 112 5.13 9.44 3.43
N ARG A 113 6.27 9.29 4.08
CA ARG A 113 6.39 9.36 5.53
C ARG A 113 7.64 10.11 5.92
N LYS A 114 7.50 11.00 6.90
CA LYS A 114 8.63 11.61 7.57
C LYS A 114 9.07 10.69 8.69
N ILE A 115 10.36 10.42 8.76
CA ILE A 115 10.98 9.64 9.83
C ILE A 115 11.97 10.54 10.56
N GLU A 116 11.90 10.51 11.89
CA GLU A 116 12.88 11.15 12.75
C GLU A 116 13.88 10.08 13.19
N LEU A 117 15.15 10.27 12.89
CA LEU A 117 16.22 9.34 13.23
C LEU A 117 17.27 10.07 14.06
N SER A 118 17.77 9.39 15.09
CA SER A 118 18.97 9.85 15.79
C SER A 118 20.16 9.84 14.84
N LYS A 119 21.13 10.72 15.08
CA LYS A 119 22.39 10.72 14.34
C LYS A 119 23.03 9.33 14.42
N LEU A 120 23.32 8.74 13.26
CA LEU A 120 24.03 7.48 13.15
C LEU A 120 25.49 7.67 13.56
N ALA A 121 26.05 6.68 14.25
CA ALA A 121 27.50 6.61 14.43
C ALA A 121 28.19 6.26 13.10
N ASP A 122 29.47 6.61 12.96
CA ASP A 122 30.22 6.49 11.69
C ASP A 122 30.34 5.04 11.18
N ASP A 123 30.18 4.04 12.06
CA ASP A 123 30.22 2.61 11.75
C ASP A 123 28.84 1.98 11.53
N GLN A 124 27.76 2.76 11.63
CA GLN A 124 26.40 2.28 11.47
C GLN A 124 25.91 2.42 10.02
N ARG A 125 25.09 1.45 9.59
CA ARG A 125 24.38 1.49 8.31
C ARG A 125 22.90 1.57 8.56
N LEU A 126 22.20 2.35 7.74
CA LEU A 126 20.76 2.44 7.76
C LEU A 126 20.19 1.65 6.58
N ILE A 127 19.34 0.67 6.87
CA ILE A 127 18.74 -0.20 5.86
C ILE A 127 17.22 -0.07 5.97
N LEU A 128 16.59 0.31 4.87
CA LEU A 128 15.14 0.36 4.73
C LEU A 128 14.64 -0.97 4.16
N HIS A 129 13.76 -1.64 4.90
CA HIS A 129 13.23 -2.96 4.54
C HIS A 129 11.77 -2.83 4.08
N PHE A 130 11.45 -3.53 2.99
CA PHE A 130 10.10 -3.72 2.48
C PHE A 130 9.81 -5.22 2.45
N GLU A 131 8.73 -5.66 3.09
CA GLU A 131 8.30 -7.07 3.03
C GLU A 131 7.63 -7.38 1.69
N ALA A 132 6.90 -6.42 1.12
CA ALA A 132 6.29 -6.49 -0.21
C ALA A 132 5.84 -5.09 -0.69
N VAL A 133 5.89 -4.85 -2.01
CA VAL A 133 5.26 -3.71 -2.67
C VAL A 133 4.72 -4.20 -4.01
N ASP A 134 3.40 -4.17 -4.19
CA ASP A 134 2.77 -4.66 -5.43
C ASP A 134 2.63 -3.54 -6.48
N TRP A 135 3.11 -3.68 -7.72
CA TRP A 135 4.14 -4.64 -8.18
C TRP A 135 5.52 -3.98 -8.12
N MET A 136 5.59 -2.72 -8.55
CA MET A 136 6.84 -2.00 -8.84
C MET A 136 7.05 -0.88 -7.84
N CYS A 137 8.29 -0.72 -7.38
CA CYS A 137 8.66 0.30 -6.42
C CYS A 137 9.80 1.15 -6.97
N ALA A 138 9.68 2.47 -6.88
CA ALA A 138 10.80 3.40 -6.89
C ALA A 138 10.83 4.11 -5.54
N CYS A 139 11.90 3.90 -4.77
CA CYS A 139 12.03 4.46 -3.44
C CYS A 139 12.88 5.73 -3.50
N PHE A 140 12.34 6.82 -2.94
CA PHE A 140 13.05 8.08 -2.83
C PHE A 140 13.30 8.40 -1.36
N VAL A 141 14.53 8.76 -1.02
CA VAL A 141 14.93 9.25 0.31
C VAL A 141 15.42 10.67 0.16
N ASN A 142 14.81 11.60 0.89
CA ASN A 142 15.14 13.03 0.82
C ASN A 142 15.13 13.59 -0.62
N GLY A 143 14.21 13.09 -1.45
CA GLY A 143 14.06 13.49 -2.85
C GLY A 143 15.04 12.83 -3.84
N LYS A 144 15.94 11.98 -3.37
CA LYS A 144 16.89 11.23 -4.22
C LYS A 144 16.44 9.78 -4.38
N LEU A 145 16.56 9.22 -5.57
CA LEU A 145 16.27 7.81 -5.82
C LEU A 145 17.27 6.93 -5.04
N ALA A 146 16.75 6.10 -4.13
CA ALA A 146 17.53 5.11 -3.39
C ALA A 146 17.64 3.79 -4.16
N GLY A 147 16.60 3.43 -4.92
CA GLY A 147 16.59 2.21 -5.72
C GLY A 147 15.20 1.87 -6.26
N THR A 148 15.15 0.82 -7.07
CA THR A 148 13.92 0.28 -7.64
C THR A 148 13.79 -1.22 -7.37
N HIS A 149 12.56 -1.72 -7.35
CA HIS A 149 12.25 -3.14 -7.24
C HIS A 149 11.05 -3.52 -8.10
N THR A 150 11.04 -4.77 -8.57
CA THR A 150 9.99 -5.36 -9.40
C THR A 150 9.64 -6.72 -8.81
N GLY A 151 8.41 -6.87 -8.33
CA GLY A 151 7.88 -8.10 -7.77
C GLY A 151 7.00 -7.83 -6.55
N GLY A 152 5.74 -8.29 -6.58
CA GLY A 152 4.76 -7.96 -5.55
C GLY A 152 4.81 -8.77 -4.26
N TYR A 153 5.64 -9.82 -4.20
CA TYR A 153 5.60 -10.82 -3.11
C TYR A 153 6.98 -11.21 -2.55
N LEU A 154 8.04 -10.52 -2.97
CA LEU A 154 9.39 -10.79 -2.47
C LEU A 154 9.89 -9.60 -1.65
N PRO A 155 10.46 -9.86 -0.46
CA PRO A 155 11.03 -8.78 0.34
C PRO A 155 12.29 -8.24 -0.32
N PHE A 156 12.53 -6.94 -0.16
CA PHE A 156 13.74 -6.27 -0.62
C PHE A 156 14.14 -5.16 0.35
N SER A 157 15.34 -4.63 0.18
CA SER A 157 15.85 -3.57 1.04
C SER A 157 16.80 -2.64 0.31
N PHE A 158 16.86 -1.39 0.76
CA PHE A 158 17.82 -0.39 0.28
C PHE A 158 18.70 0.07 1.43
N GLU A 159 20.00 0.20 1.18
CA GLU A 159 20.88 0.91 2.10
C GLU A 159 20.74 2.42 1.86
N ILE A 160 20.44 3.18 2.91
CA ILE A 160 20.05 4.60 2.83
C ILE A 160 20.84 5.47 3.82
N THR A 161 22.09 5.08 4.10
CA THR A 161 22.97 5.74 5.09
C THR A 161 23.35 7.18 4.71
N ASN A 162 23.32 7.52 3.40
CA ASN A 162 23.90 8.76 2.84
C ASN A 162 22.86 9.80 2.35
#